data_AF-A0AAJ0HWG3-F1
#
_entry.id   AF-A0AAJ0HWG3-F1
#
_cell.length_a   1.000
_cell.length_b   1.000
_cell.length_c   1.000
_cell.angle_alpha   90.00
_cell.angle_beta   90.00
_cell.angle_gamma   90.00
#
_symmetry.space_group_name_H-M   'P 1'
#
loop_
_entity.id
_entity.type
_entity.pdbx_description
1 polymer ?
#
loop_
_entity_poly.entity_id
_entity_poly.type
_entity_poly.pdbx_seq_one_letter_code
_entity_poly.pdbx_strand_id
1 'polypeptide(L)'
;DSEWTVEVRVWCHDLLKVMRQGFSWTTSNVVPNGGFYRSYYDKRHERLHLGPFVHMRRWSLQEFTDRPELQCSWLADISVFTKSPQALATFCLDALLAPGIQQKIRYCSAWNEDRELVFSYTHRSLPERTPSMNCFVDELHPMYGSWWFWP
;
A
#
# COMPACT_ATOMS: atom_id res chain seq x y z
N ASP A 1 -0.73 4.13 -20.53
CA ASP A 1 0.06 3.19 -19.70
C ASP A 1 0.77 3.91 -18.57
N SER A 2 0.60 3.44 -17.34
CA SER A 2 1.38 3.93 -16.20
C SER A 2 2.76 3.23 -16.17
N GLU A 3 3.83 3.99 -15.93
CA GLU A 3 5.20 3.44 -15.79
C GLU A 3 5.35 2.57 -14.53
N TRP A 4 4.53 2.84 -13.52
CA TRP A 4 4.54 2.15 -12.24
C TRP A 4 3.16 2.07 -11.60
N THR A 5 3.02 1.20 -10.62
CA THR A 5 1.80 1.01 -9.82
C THR A 5 2.18 0.69 -8.38
N VAL A 6 1.27 0.92 -7.44
CA VAL A 6 1.55 0.78 -6.01
C VAL A 6 0.59 -0.17 -5.31
N GLU A 7 1.11 -0.95 -4.37
CA GLU A 7 0.33 -1.70 -3.40
C GLU A 7 0.61 -1.18 -1.99
N VAL A 8 -0.43 -1.13 -1.16
CA VAL A 8 -0.33 -0.70 0.25
C VAL A 8 -0.85 -1.81 1.14
N ARG A 9 -0.15 -2.09 2.22
CA ARG A 9 -0.61 -3.01 3.26
C ARG A 9 -0.45 -2.33 4.59
N VAL A 10 -1.52 -2.28 5.38
CA VAL A 10 -1.53 -1.66 6.70
C VAL A 10 -1.82 -2.73 7.74
N TRP A 11 -1.08 -2.73 8.83
CA TRP A 11 -1.39 -3.48 10.04
C TRP A 11 -1.75 -2.46 11.11
N CYS A 12 -2.88 -2.61 11.77
CA CYS A 12 -3.35 -1.63 12.75
C CYS A 12 -4.20 -2.28 13.83
N HIS A 13 -4.15 -1.73 15.04
CA HIS A 13 -4.98 -2.19 16.16
C HIS A 13 -6.42 -1.70 16.07
N ASP A 14 -6.64 -0.48 15.56
CA ASP A 14 -7.96 0.13 15.43
C ASP A 14 -8.13 0.71 14.02
N LEU A 15 -8.57 -0.14 13.09
CA LEU A 15 -8.74 0.27 11.71
C LEU A 15 -9.78 1.40 11.56
N LEU A 16 -10.90 1.32 12.30
CA LEU A 16 -11.95 2.33 12.19
C LEU A 16 -11.43 3.72 12.59
N LYS A 17 -10.61 3.81 13.63
CA LYS A 17 -9.94 5.06 14.00
C LYS A 17 -9.02 5.56 12.89
N VAL A 18 -8.19 4.70 12.32
CA VAL A 18 -7.30 5.07 11.19
C VAL A 18 -8.10 5.53 9.98
N MET A 19 -9.19 4.84 9.63
CA MET A 19 -10.06 5.21 8.50
C MET A 19 -10.71 6.59 8.69
N ARG A 20 -11.12 6.93 9.92
CA ARG A 20 -11.75 8.21 10.24
C ARG A 20 -10.77 9.36 10.34
N GLN A 21 -9.59 9.12 10.91
CA GLN A 21 -8.56 10.15 11.13
C GLN A 21 -7.66 10.36 9.91
N GLY A 22 -7.62 9.37 9.00
CA GLY A 22 -6.70 9.32 7.88
C GLY A 22 -5.37 8.68 8.27
N PHE A 23 -4.87 7.83 7.38
CA PHE A 23 -3.52 7.29 7.43
C PHE A 23 -2.52 8.36 6.96
N SER A 24 -2.10 9.22 7.89
CA SER A 24 -1.15 10.28 7.59
C SER A 24 0.29 9.77 7.74
N TRP A 25 1.07 9.86 6.66
CA TRP A 25 2.48 9.49 6.65
C TRP A 25 3.31 10.42 5.75
N THR A 26 4.60 10.46 6.02
CA THR A 26 5.62 11.17 5.23
C THR A 26 6.86 10.29 5.07
N THR A 27 7.87 10.76 4.33
CA THR A 27 9.18 10.09 4.25
C THR A 27 9.88 9.92 5.59
N SER A 28 9.54 10.74 6.60
CA SER A 28 10.09 10.56 7.94
C SER A 28 9.58 9.27 8.61
N ASN A 29 8.38 8.78 8.28
CA ASN A 29 7.84 7.53 8.84
C ASN A 29 8.57 6.27 8.34
N VAL A 30 9.48 6.39 7.38
CA VAL A 30 10.19 5.24 6.80
C VAL A 30 11.10 4.61 7.84
N VAL A 31 10.88 3.32 8.10
CA VAL A 31 11.74 2.51 8.95
C VAL A 31 13.07 2.28 8.25
N PRO A 32 14.21 2.71 8.81
CA PRO A 32 15.52 2.45 8.22
C PRO A 32 15.76 0.96 8.01
N ASN A 33 16.29 0.58 6.84
CA ASN A 33 16.59 -0.81 6.46
C ASN A 33 15.39 -1.78 6.41
N GLY A 34 14.14 -1.33 6.61
CA GLY A 34 12.94 -2.18 6.48
C GLY A 34 12.56 -2.48 5.02
N GLY A 35 13.04 -1.66 4.07
CA GLY A 35 12.75 -1.80 2.66
C GLY A 35 13.66 -2.80 1.94
N PHE A 36 13.18 -3.33 0.81
CA PHE A 36 13.97 -4.19 -0.08
C PHE A 36 13.60 -4.02 -1.55
N TYR A 37 14.51 -4.45 -2.42
CA TYR A 37 14.29 -4.57 -3.86
C TYR A 37 14.12 -6.04 -4.25
N ARG A 38 13.18 -6.31 -5.15
CA ARG A 38 12.98 -7.65 -5.71
C ARG A 38 12.63 -7.56 -7.19
N SER A 39 13.21 -8.46 -7.98
CA SER A 39 12.79 -8.71 -9.36
C SER A 39 12.07 -10.04 -9.45
N TYR A 40 10.86 -10.05 -9.98
CA TYR A 40 10.04 -11.23 -10.21
C TYR A 40 10.30 -11.76 -11.62
N TYR A 41 11.47 -12.35 -11.83
CA TYR A 41 11.71 -13.21 -12.98
C TYR A 41 11.39 -14.65 -12.54
N ASP A 42 10.26 -15.18 -12.98
CA ASP A 42 9.96 -16.60 -12.79
C ASP A 42 10.74 -17.45 -13.80
N LYS A 43 11.37 -18.53 -13.33
CA LYS A 43 12.00 -19.56 -14.18
C LYS A 43 10.97 -20.39 -14.98
N ARG A 44 9.68 -20.29 -14.66
CA ARG A 44 8.58 -21.05 -15.28
C ARG A 44 7.59 -20.21 -16.10
N HIS A 45 7.81 -18.90 -16.27
CA HIS A 45 6.92 -18.00 -17.01
C HIS A 45 5.46 -17.97 -16.51
N GLU A 46 5.17 -18.46 -15.31
CA GLU A 46 3.88 -18.22 -14.69
C GLU A 46 3.91 -16.77 -14.19
N ARG A 47 3.33 -15.89 -15.01
CA ARG A 47 3.15 -14.48 -14.66
C ARG A 47 2.37 -14.42 -13.35
N LEU A 48 3.09 -14.18 -12.24
CA LEU A 48 2.50 -13.52 -11.09
C LEU A 48 1.70 -12.33 -11.63
N HIS A 49 0.49 -12.13 -11.12
CA HIS A 49 -0.58 -11.29 -11.68
C HIS A 49 -0.24 -9.81 -11.88
N LEU A 50 1.01 -9.42 -11.65
CA LEU A 50 1.63 -8.12 -11.85
C LEU A 50 1.76 -7.71 -13.32
N GLY A 51 1.40 -8.57 -14.29
CA GLY A 51 1.41 -8.23 -15.71
C GLY A 51 2.82 -7.85 -16.19
N PRO A 52 3.03 -6.66 -16.78
CA PRO A 52 4.36 -6.22 -17.22
C PRO A 52 5.25 -5.69 -16.08
N PHE A 53 4.73 -5.57 -14.86
CA PHE A 53 5.47 -5.00 -13.73
C PHE A 53 6.30 -6.08 -13.02
N VAL A 54 7.56 -6.24 -13.44
CA VAL A 54 8.45 -7.31 -12.96
C VAL A 54 9.46 -6.86 -11.90
N HIS A 55 9.61 -5.56 -11.69
CA HIS A 55 10.50 -5.02 -10.66
C HIS A 55 9.68 -4.41 -9.53
N MET A 56 10.16 -4.56 -8.30
CA MET A 56 9.52 -4.02 -7.11
C MET A 56 10.52 -3.43 -6.12
N ARG A 57 10.15 -2.29 -5.54
CA ARG A 57 10.79 -1.73 -4.34
C ARG A 57 9.74 -1.58 -3.25
N ARG A 58 10.08 -1.99 -2.04
CA ARG A 58 9.24 -1.85 -0.85
C ARG A 58 9.86 -0.88 0.15
N TRP A 59 9.00 -0.10 0.80
CA TRP A 59 9.29 0.67 2.00
C TRP A 59 8.37 0.20 3.12
N SER A 60 8.90 0.10 4.33
CA SER A 60 8.11 -0.09 5.55
C SER A 60 8.01 1.24 6.27
N LEU A 61 6.80 1.57 6.71
CA LEU A 61 6.43 2.78 7.41
C LEU A 61 5.92 2.43 8.81
N GLN A 62 6.17 3.33 9.76
CA GLN A 62 5.69 3.20 11.13
C GLN A 62 5.14 4.52 11.64
N GLU A 63 4.07 4.48 12.43
CA GLU A 63 3.57 5.66 13.14
C GLU A 63 4.66 6.22 14.07
N PHE A 64 4.87 7.53 14.02
CA PHE A 64 5.64 8.21 15.06
C PHE A 64 4.81 8.25 16.34
N THR A 65 5.32 7.62 17.38
CA THR A 65 4.81 7.84 18.72
C THR A 65 5.82 8.68 19.51
N ASP A 66 5.37 9.81 20.05
CA ASP A 66 6.14 10.60 21.03
C ASP A 66 6.27 9.84 22.37
N ARG A 67 5.60 8.69 22.49
CA ARG A 67 5.50 7.83 23.67
C ARG A 67 5.86 6.40 23.28
N PRO A 68 7.14 5.99 23.37
CA PRO A 68 7.59 4.65 22.98
C PRO A 68 6.92 3.52 23.79
N GLU A 69 6.34 3.83 24.94
CA GLU A 69 5.52 2.92 25.74
C GLU A 69 4.14 2.61 25.13
N LEU A 70 3.66 3.46 24.22
CA LEU A 70 2.45 3.17 23.45
C LEU A 70 2.81 2.29 22.26
N GLN A 71 2.12 1.17 22.14
CA GLN A 71 2.21 0.33 20.95
C GLN A 71 1.83 1.14 19.72
N CYS A 72 2.64 1.04 18.68
CA CYS A 72 2.44 1.73 17.42
C CYS A 72 1.03 1.42 16.87
N SER A 73 0.21 2.45 16.59
CA SER A 73 -1.18 2.24 16.19
C SER A 73 -1.29 1.63 14.80
N TRP A 74 -0.26 1.83 13.96
CA TRP A 74 -0.17 1.23 12.64
C TRP A 74 1.26 1.01 12.14
N LEU A 75 1.42 -0.05 11.36
CA LEU A 75 2.58 -0.31 10.50
C LEU A 75 2.09 -0.39 9.06
N ALA A 76 2.91 0.00 8.08
CA ALA A 76 2.53 -0.17 6.69
C ALA A 76 3.70 -0.59 5.81
N ASP A 77 3.38 -1.34 4.76
CA ASP A 77 4.28 -1.61 3.65
C ASP A 77 3.73 -0.95 2.39
N ILE A 78 4.56 -0.13 1.75
CA ILE A 78 4.31 0.42 0.42
C ILE A 78 5.21 -0.30 -0.57
N SER A 79 4.61 -0.98 -1.55
CA SER A 79 5.33 -1.65 -2.63
C SER A 79 5.05 -0.98 -3.96
N VAL A 80 6.08 -0.43 -4.59
CA VAL A 80 6.01 0.14 -5.95
C VAL A 80 6.53 -0.88 -6.95
N PHE A 81 5.74 -1.11 -7.99
CA PHE A 81 6.04 -2.05 -9.07
C PHE A 81 6.22 -1.30 -10.38
N THR A 82 7.23 -1.68 -11.18
CA THR A 82 7.55 -1.02 -12.44
C THR A 82 7.90 -2.03 -13.53
N LYS A 83 7.86 -1.57 -14.79
CA LYS A 83 8.33 -2.33 -15.96
C LYS A 83 9.85 -2.21 -16.17
N SER A 84 10.49 -1.21 -15.55
CA SER A 84 11.89 -0.84 -15.80
C SER A 84 12.65 -0.65 -14.48
N PRO A 85 13.83 -1.25 -14.33
CA PRO A 85 14.66 -1.04 -13.15
C PRO A 85 15.16 0.41 -13.04
N GLN A 86 15.36 1.11 -14.16
CA GLN A 86 15.72 2.53 -14.18
C GLN A 86 14.61 3.38 -13.54
N ALA A 87 13.34 3.09 -13.83
CA ALA A 87 12.21 3.79 -13.22
C ALA A 87 12.16 3.62 -11.69
N LEU A 88 12.59 2.46 -11.16
CA LEU A 88 12.71 2.27 -9.69
C LEU A 88 13.91 2.99 -9.09
N ALA A 89 15.02 3.07 -9.83
CA ALA A 89 16.23 3.73 -9.36
C ALA A 89 16.02 5.24 -9.19
N THR A 90 15.21 5.85 -10.05
CA THR A 90 14.87 7.28 -9.99
C THR A 90 13.60 7.57 -9.18
N PHE A 91 12.90 6.53 -8.70
CA PHE A 91 11.66 6.71 -7.94
C PHE A 91 11.92 7.29 -6.55
N CYS A 92 11.27 8.41 -6.24
CA CYS A 92 11.23 9.01 -4.92
C CYS A 92 9.90 8.71 -4.24
N LEU A 93 9.91 8.36 -2.96
CA LEU A 93 8.69 8.06 -2.21
C LEU A 93 7.73 9.25 -2.20
N ASP A 94 8.22 10.50 -2.19
CA ASP A 94 7.36 11.70 -2.25
C ASP A 94 6.51 11.79 -3.54
N ALA A 95 6.86 11.08 -4.62
CA ALA A 95 6.02 11.00 -5.81
C ALA A 95 4.65 10.36 -5.53
N LEU A 96 4.54 9.63 -4.42
CA LEU A 96 3.31 9.09 -3.90
C LEU A 96 2.39 10.16 -3.30
N LEU A 97 2.91 11.31 -2.86
CA LEU A 97 2.09 12.39 -2.30
C LEU A 97 1.47 13.29 -3.39
N ALA A 98 1.70 12.98 -4.66
CA ALA A 98 1.20 13.77 -5.78
C ALA A 98 -0.32 13.58 -6.00
N PRO A 99 -1.04 14.62 -6.45
CA PRO A 99 -2.45 14.50 -6.84
C PRO A 99 -2.67 13.42 -7.90
N GLY A 100 -3.75 12.64 -7.75
CA GLY A 100 -4.15 11.61 -8.73
C GLY A 100 -3.49 10.24 -8.52
N ILE A 101 -2.72 10.08 -7.44
CA ILE A 101 -2.08 8.84 -7.05
C ILE A 101 -3.03 7.64 -6.90
N GLN A 102 -4.29 7.87 -6.56
CA GLN A 102 -5.36 6.88 -6.55
C GLN A 102 -5.47 6.06 -7.85
N GLN A 103 -5.12 6.63 -9.01
CA GLN A 103 -5.13 5.91 -10.29
C GLN A 103 -3.94 4.94 -10.45
N LYS A 104 -2.91 5.08 -9.61
CA LYS A 104 -1.73 4.23 -9.57
C LYS A 104 -1.86 3.11 -8.55
N ILE A 105 -2.80 3.23 -7.62
CA ILE A 105 -3.06 2.26 -6.56
C ILE A 105 -3.73 1.04 -7.16
N ARG A 106 -3.02 -0.09 -7.07
CA ARG A 106 -3.42 -1.37 -7.61
C ARG A 106 -4.26 -2.16 -6.62
N TYR A 107 -3.78 -2.19 -5.39
CA TYR A 107 -4.29 -3.02 -4.32
C TYR A 107 -3.95 -2.38 -2.97
N CYS A 108 -4.91 -2.37 -2.07
CA CYS A 108 -4.72 -1.98 -0.68
C CYS A 108 -5.33 -3.04 0.22
N SER A 109 -4.70 -3.29 1.38
CA SER A 109 -5.33 -4.05 2.45
C SER A 109 -5.00 -3.51 3.82
N ALA A 110 -5.89 -3.80 4.77
CA ALA A 110 -5.62 -3.61 6.19
C ALA A 110 -5.89 -4.91 6.97
N TRP A 111 -5.05 -5.14 7.96
CA TRP A 111 -5.03 -6.34 8.79
C TRP A 111 -5.10 -5.94 10.28
N ASN A 112 -5.88 -6.65 11.07
CA ASN A 112 -5.95 -6.45 12.53
C ASN A 112 -4.76 -7.11 13.25
N GLU A 113 -4.73 -7.02 14.59
CA GLU A 113 -3.68 -7.58 15.43
C GLU A 113 -3.58 -9.11 15.35
N ASP A 114 -4.70 -9.79 15.09
CA ASP A 114 -4.79 -11.24 14.88
C ASP A 114 -4.35 -11.67 13.46
N ARG A 115 -3.88 -10.72 12.64
CA ARG A 115 -3.51 -10.93 11.23
C ARG A 115 -4.69 -11.42 10.39
N GLU A 116 -5.88 -10.98 10.70
CA GLU A 116 -7.06 -11.17 9.88
C GLU A 116 -7.21 -9.99 8.91
N LEU A 117 -7.52 -10.29 7.65
CA LEU A 117 -7.81 -9.27 6.65
C LEU A 117 -9.17 -8.66 6.98
N VAL A 118 -9.18 -7.36 7.27
CA VAL A 118 -10.40 -6.62 7.66
C VAL A 118 -10.81 -5.57 6.61
N PHE A 119 -9.90 -5.25 5.69
CA PHE A 119 -10.21 -4.41 4.53
C PHE A 119 -9.37 -4.85 3.34
N SER A 120 -9.98 -4.85 2.16
CA SER A 120 -9.25 -4.98 0.90
C SER A 120 -9.89 -4.18 -0.21
N TYR A 121 -9.06 -3.54 -1.01
CA TYR A 121 -9.47 -2.87 -2.23
C TYR A 121 -8.60 -3.36 -3.38
N THR A 122 -9.23 -3.74 -4.49
CA THR A 122 -8.54 -4.03 -5.76
C THR A 122 -9.03 -3.05 -6.80
N HIS A 123 -8.11 -2.43 -7.54
CA HIS A 123 -8.48 -1.50 -8.60
C HIS A 123 -9.31 -2.20 -9.68
N ARG A 124 -10.39 -1.55 -10.16
CA ARG A 124 -11.39 -2.12 -11.09
C ARG A 124 -10.82 -2.63 -12.41
N SER A 125 -9.65 -2.16 -12.81
CA SER A 125 -8.97 -2.60 -14.04
C SER A 125 -8.30 -3.97 -13.90
N LEU A 126 -8.33 -4.58 -12.71
CA LEU A 126 -7.78 -5.90 -12.46
C LEU A 126 -8.91 -6.92 -12.25
N PRO A 127 -8.72 -8.17 -12.67
CA PRO A 127 -9.66 -9.23 -12.31
C PRO A 127 -9.73 -9.36 -10.80
N GLU A 128 -10.94 -9.21 -10.24
CA GLU A 128 -11.17 -9.35 -8.80
C GLU A 128 -10.84 -10.77 -8.37
N ARG A 129 -9.75 -10.92 -7.60
CA ARG A 129 -9.39 -12.19 -6.95
C ARG A 129 -9.93 -12.29 -5.53
N THR A 130 -10.05 -11.13 -4.89
CA THR A 130 -10.67 -10.96 -3.59
C THR A 130 -11.69 -9.83 -3.79
N PRO A 131 -12.98 -10.07 -3.50
CA PRO A 131 -13.97 -9.00 -3.52
C PRO A 131 -13.44 -7.82 -2.70
N SER A 132 -13.66 -6.60 -3.18
CA SER A 132 -13.37 -5.46 -2.32
C SER A 132 -14.22 -5.60 -1.05
N MET A 133 -13.59 -5.43 0.11
CA MET A 133 -14.15 -5.71 1.41
C MET A 133 -13.89 -4.52 2.32
N ASN A 134 -14.93 -4.08 3.02
CA ASN A 134 -14.84 -3.08 4.06
C ASN A 134 -15.83 -3.46 5.15
N CYS A 135 -15.32 -3.88 6.31
CA CYS A 135 -16.15 -4.38 7.39
C CYS A 135 -16.62 -3.29 8.38
N PHE A 136 -16.29 -2.01 8.13
CA PHE A 136 -16.51 -0.96 9.10
C PHE A 136 -17.50 0.12 8.66
N VAL A 137 -17.20 0.84 7.56
CA VAL A 137 -17.98 2.04 7.14
C VAL A 137 -17.94 2.18 5.63
N ASP A 138 -19.07 1.93 4.95
CA ASP A 138 -19.13 1.92 3.49
C ASP A 138 -18.67 3.24 2.86
N GLU A 139 -19.04 4.39 3.44
CA GLU A 139 -18.67 5.72 2.92
C GLU A 139 -17.15 5.96 2.90
N LEU A 140 -16.41 5.21 3.70
CA LEU A 140 -14.95 5.24 3.73
C LEU A 140 -14.32 4.23 2.75
N HIS A 141 -15.10 3.56 1.91
CA HIS A 141 -14.56 2.72 0.84
C HIS A 141 -14.08 3.57 -0.36
N PRO A 142 -12.94 3.25 -1.00
CA PRO A 142 -12.43 3.95 -2.19
C PRO A 142 -13.39 4.04 -3.38
N MET A 143 -14.37 3.14 -3.42
CA MET A 143 -15.41 3.17 -4.46
C MET A 143 -16.35 4.39 -4.35
N TYR A 144 -16.45 5.00 -3.17
CA TYR A 144 -17.20 6.23 -2.92
C TYR A 144 -16.29 7.47 -2.91
N GLY A 145 -15.03 7.33 -3.30
CA GLY A 145 -14.07 8.44 -3.38
C GLY A 145 -13.23 8.68 -2.13
N SER A 146 -13.40 7.87 -1.07
CA SER A 146 -12.58 7.97 0.14
C SER A 146 -11.23 7.24 -0.02
N TRP A 147 -10.13 7.95 0.19
CA TRP A 147 -8.77 7.41 0.09
C TRP A 147 -8.05 7.50 1.43
N TRP A 148 -8.70 7.08 2.52
CA TRP A 148 -8.20 7.21 3.88
C TRP A 148 -6.84 6.54 4.14
N PHE A 149 -6.39 5.61 3.31
CA PHE A 149 -5.05 5.00 3.37
C PHE A 149 -3.97 5.86 2.68
N TRP A 150 -4.33 7.06 2.24
CA TRP A 150 -3.43 7.97 1.58
C TRP A 150 -3.56 9.39 2.17
N PRO A 151 -2.43 10.05 2.46
CA PRO A 151 -2.41 11.42 2.99
C PRO A 151 -2.83 12.46 1.94
#